data_AF-A0A949MP41-F1
#
_entry.id   AF-A0A949MP41-F1
#
_cell.length_a   1.000
_cell.length_b   1.000
_cell.length_c   1.000
_cell.angle_alpha   90.00
_cell.angle_beta   90.00
_cell.angle_gamma   90.00
#
_symmetry.space_group_name_H-M   'P 1'
#
loop_
_entity.id
_entity.type
_entity.pdbx_description
1 polymer ?
#
loop_
_entity_poly.entity_id
_entity_poly.type
_entity_poly.pdbx_seq_one_letter_code
_entity_poly.pdbx_strand_id
1 'polypeptide(L)'
;MKKRRPPGNMLVLVCLTIGVIIAVIMLGLTFNSFLFGRSHAQFDADGMAMSLAAAINAGDRVGQMNELLESSRELVYESRANADDCSGQGLRAFKGLYSQLADEARQGQAMLEQERRNQIQVICQEIRSNVLKANASGSASRPFGLPWLITSDPRIEQVDLGSIKNVASSVSSLDGLDDLARSDLDNHFVNPLSKLFDGNIDARLPTVDRDLDFKFCSLPACVQGTAAPARNVSAQAFLGSACIIAGGAPTHTLPDFVPSAVLVTYTLDTQFGRDSKNQTALSLLSAATAHGATVGSGGELVDDDPSSQR
;
A
#
# COMPACT_ATOMS: atom_id res chain seq x y z
N MET A 1 -49.18 -36.36 -62.66
CA MET A 1 -49.73 -35.85 -61.38
C MET A 1 -48.74 -34.90 -60.73
N LYS A 2 -49.04 -33.59 -60.70
CA LYS A 2 -48.17 -32.56 -60.08
C LYS A 2 -48.40 -32.59 -58.57
N LYS A 3 -47.43 -33.13 -57.82
CA LYS A 3 -47.44 -33.18 -56.34
C LYS A 3 -47.46 -31.74 -55.82
N ARG A 4 -48.61 -31.26 -55.33
CA ARG A 4 -48.73 -29.93 -54.70
C ARG A 4 -47.85 -29.94 -53.45
N ARG A 5 -46.82 -29.07 -53.40
CA ARG A 5 -45.99 -28.89 -52.20
C ARG A 5 -46.89 -28.29 -51.10
N PRO A 6 -46.84 -28.80 -49.86
CA PRO A 6 -47.61 -28.21 -48.78
C PRO A 6 -47.20 -26.74 -48.60
N PRO A 7 -48.14 -25.80 -48.42
CA PRO A 7 -47.80 -24.42 -48.14
C PRO A 7 -47.00 -24.38 -46.84
N GLY A 8 -45.75 -23.89 -46.92
CA GLY A 8 -44.91 -23.69 -45.74
C GLY A 8 -45.62 -22.77 -44.76
N ASN A 9 -45.66 -23.17 -43.49
CA ASN A 9 -46.35 -22.43 -42.44
C ASN A 9 -45.57 -21.14 -42.11
N MET A 10 -45.77 -20.08 -42.90
CA MET A 10 -45.05 -18.79 -42.78
C MET A 10 -45.17 -18.18 -41.38
N LEU A 11 -46.26 -18.46 -40.66
CA LEU A 11 -46.46 -18.01 -39.28
C LEU A 11 -45.41 -18.58 -38.32
N VAL A 12 -45.03 -19.86 -38.50
CA VAL A 12 -43.99 -20.51 -37.69
C VAL A 12 -42.63 -19.87 -37.93
N LEU A 13 -42.33 -19.51 -39.18
CA LEU A 13 -41.07 -18.85 -39.53
C LEU A 13 -40.97 -17.46 -38.90
N VAL A 14 -42.05 -16.66 -38.93
CA VAL A 14 -42.09 -15.32 -38.31
C VAL A 14 -42.04 -15.40 -36.78
N CYS A 15 -42.73 -16.36 -36.15
CA CYS A 15 -42.62 -16.56 -34.70
C CYS A 15 -41.21 -16.98 -34.29
N LEU A 16 -40.55 -17.83 -35.08
CA LEU A 16 -39.18 -18.25 -34.80
C LEU A 16 -38.20 -17.09 -34.93
N THR A 17 -38.31 -16.25 -35.97
CA THR A 17 -37.41 -15.09 -36.12
C THR A 17 -37.59 -14.08 -35.00
N ILE A 18 -38.83 -13.76 -34.60
CA ILE A 18 -39.08 -12.89 -33.44
C ILE A 18 -38.52 -13.50 -32.15
N GLY A 19 -38.72 -14.81 -31.94
CA GLY A 19 -38.18 -15.52 -30.77
C GLY A 19 -36.65 -15.45 -30.71
N VAL A 20 -35.96 -15.64 -31.83
CA VAL A 20 -34.50 -15.51 -31.93
C VAL A 20 -34.06 -14.09 -31.62
N ILE A 21 -34.74 -13.08 -32.17
CA ILE A 21 -34.41 -11.66 -31.90
C ILE A 21 -34.54 -11.36 -30.39
N ILE A 22 -35.63 -11.79 -29.76
CA ILE A 22 -35.85 -11.60 -28.31
C ILE A 22 -34.75 -12.31 -27.51
N ALA A 23 -34.38 -13.53 -27.89
CA ALA A 23 -33.32 -14.29 -27.22
C ALA A 23 -31.96 -13.57 -27.30
N VAL A 24 -31.61 -13.02 -28.47
CA VAL A 24 -30.37 -12.25 -28.66
C VAL A 24 -30.38 -10.97 -27.83
N ILE A 25 -31.50 -10.24 -27.79
CA ILE A 25 -31.64 -9.03 -26.97
C ILE A 25 -31.48 -9.37 -25.49
N MET A 26 -32.14 -10.44 -25.01
CA MET A 26 -32.02 -10.88 -23.63
C MET A 26 -30.58 -11.25 -23.27
N LEU A 27 -29.89 -12.00 -24.14
CA LEU A 27 -28.49 -12.36 -23.93
C LEU A 27 -27.59 -11.11 -23.86
N GLY A 28 -27.80 -10.15 -24.77
CA GLY A 28 -27.09 -8.88 -24.76
C GLY A 28 -27.30 -8.06 -23.49
N LEU A 29 -28.55 -7.95 -23.02
CA LEU A 29 -28.87 -7.26 -21.77
C LEU A 29 -28.23 -7.95 -20.56
N THR A 30 -28.25 -9.29 -20.49
CA THR A 30 -27.60 -10.01 -19.38
C THR A 30 -26.10 -9.80 -19.33
N PHE A 31 -25.45 -9.86 -20.49
CA PHE A 31 -24.02 -9.63 -20.59
C PHE A 31 -23.68 -8.19 -20.19
N ASN A 32 -24.46 -7.21 -20.66
CA ASN A 32 -24.27 -5.81 -20.31
C ASN A 32 -24.47 -5.56 -18.81
N SER A 33 -25.52 -6.12 -18.20
CA SER A 33 -25.76 -6.01 -16.76
C SER A 33 -24.64 -6.63 -15.93
N PHE A 34 -24.13 -7.79 -16.34
CA PHE A 34 -23.01 -8.45 -15.68
C PHE A 34 -21.73 -7.61 -15.76
N LEU A 35 -21.40 -7.08 -16.94
CA LEU A 35 -20.25 -6.19 -17.11
C LEU A 35 -20.38 -4.90 -16.29
N PHE A 36 -21.59 -4.34 -16.22
CA PHE A 36 -21.85 -3.16 -15.40
C PHE A 36 -21.65 -3.45 -13.91
N GLY A 37 -22.19 -4.56 -13.40
CA GLY A 37 -21.99 -4.98 -12.01
C GLY A 37 -20.51 -5.22 -11.67
N ARG A 38 -19.76 -5.87 -12.59
CA ARG A 38 -18.31 -6.05 -12.44
C ARG A 38 -17.56 -4.71 -12.43
N SER A 39 -17.90 -3.80 -13.34
CA SER A 39 -17.24 -2.48 -13.42
C SER A 39 -17.50 -1.64 -12.17
N HIS A 40 -18.72 -1.69 -11.63
CA HIS A 40 -19.07 -1.01 -10.39
C HIS A 40 -18.30 -1.60 -9.21
N ALA A 41 -18.30 -2.93 -9.07
CA ALA A 41 -17.55 -3.60 -8.01
C ALA A 41 -16.04 -3.35 -8.09
N GLN A 42 -15.47 -3.24 -9.30
CA GLN A 42 -14.07 -2.87 -9.48
C GLN A 42 -13.82 -1.42 -9.04
N PHE A 43 -14.71 -0.49 -9.39
CA PHE A 43 -14.58 0.91 -8.97
C PHE A 43 -14.65 1.05 -7.45
N ASP A 44 -15.55 0.31 -6.79
CA ASP A 44 -15.64 0.29 -5.33
C ASP A 44 -14.39 -0.33 -4.70
N ALA A 45 -13.87 -1.42 -5.28
CA ALA A 45 -12.64 -2.06 -4.83
C ALA A 45 -11.43 -1.13 -4.93
N ASP A 46 -11.31 -0.43 -6.05
CA ASP A 46 -10.28 0.57 -6.31
C ASP A 46 -10.39 1.75 -5.34
N GLY A 47 -11.59 2.29 -5.14
CA GLY A 47 -11.83 3.36 -4.17
C GLY A 47 -11.49 2.95 -2.74
N MET A 48 -11.84 1.72 -2.36
CA MET A 48 -11.52 1.18 -1.05
C MET A 48 -10.00 0.99 -0.88
N ALA A 49 -9.33 0.35 -1.84
CA ALA A 49 -7.90 0.15 -1.81
C ALA A 49 -7.15 1.49 -1.68
N MET A 50 -7.55 2.51 -2.46
CA MET A 50 -7.00 3.87 -2.35
C MET A 50 -7.24 4.49 -0.98
N SER A 51 -8.45 4.37 -0.43
CA SER A 51 -8.76 4.94 0.89
C SER A 51 -7.94 4.29 2.01
N LEU A 52 -7.73 2.97 1.95
CA LEU A 52 -6.92 2.23 2.89
C LEU A 52 -5.43 2.57 2.75
N ALA A 53 -4.94 2.66 1.51
CA ALA A 53 -3.56 3.06 1.24
C ALA A 53 -3.30 4.51 1.65
N ALA A 54 -4.28 5.41 1.48
CA ALA A 54 -4.18 6.79 1.97
C ALA A 54 -4.07 6.84 3.50
N ALA A 55 -4.81 5.97 4.20
CA ALA A 55 -4.73 5.87 5.66
C ALA A 55 -3.32 5.48 6.13
N ILE A 56 -2.60 4.60 5.42
CA ILE A 56 -1.25 4.15 5.81
C ILE A 56 -0.31 5.32 6.13
N ASN A 57 -0.15 6.28 5.21
CA ASN A 57 0.73 7.44 5.38
C ASN A 57 -0.03 8.72 5.74
N ALA A 58 -1.09 8.60 6.55
CA ALA A 58 -1.83 9.76 7.02
C ALA A 58 -0.93 10.68 7.86
N GLY A 59 -0.91 11.99 7.52
CA GLY A 59 -0.07 12.97 8.20
C GLY A 59 1.44 12.76 8.05
N ASP A 60 1.85 12.03 7.00
CA ASP A 60 3.25 11.72 6.70
C ASP A 60 4.02 10.94 7.78
N ARG A 61 3.30 10.16 8.58
CA ARG A 61 3.90 9.37 9.67
C ARG A 61 4.98 8.38 9.21
N VAL A 62 4.84 7.81 8.01
CA VAL A 62 5.81 6.85 7.45
C VAL A 62 7.05 7.59 6.94
N GLY A 63 6.86 8.74 6.28
CA GLY A 63 7.96 9.59 5.83
C GLY A 63 8.82 10.06 7.00
N GLN A 64 8.18 10.64 8.02
CA GLN A 64 8.85 11.09 9.25
C GLN A 64 9.54 9.95 9.99
N MET A 65 8.95 8.75 10.03
CA MET A 65 9.60 7.59 10.66
C MET A 65 10.86 7.17 9.90
N ASN A 66 10.83 7.16 8.57
CA ASN A 66 12.03 6.87 7.78
C ASN A 66 13.13 7.92 8.05
N GLU A 67 12.79 9.21 8.09
CA GLU A 67 13.75 10.30 8.39
C GLU A 67 14.35 10.14 9.79
N LEU A 68 13.52 9.90 10.81
CA LEU A 68 13.99 9.69 12.19
C LEU A 68 14.89 8.47 12.34
N LEU A 69 14.60 7.38 11.62
CA LEU A 69 15.46 6.20 11.61
C LEU A 69 16.82 6.49 10.98
N GLU A 70 16.87 7.31 9.95
CA GLU A 70 18.13 7.69 9.32
C GLU A 70 18.94 8.63 10.20
N SER A 71 18.33 9.68 10.73
CA SER A 71 19.01 10.58 11.67
C SER A 71 19.49 9.85 12.93
N SER A 72 18.72 8.87 13.43
CA SER A 72 19.16 8.05 14.56
C SER A 72 20.31 7.12 14.18
N ARG A 73 20.33 6.61 12.96
CA ARG A 73 21.44 5.78 12.45
C ARG A 73 22.74 6.57 12.39
N GLU A 74 22.68 7.77 11.86
CA GLU A 74 23.82 8.68 11.84
C GLU A 74 24.30 9.03 13.25
N LEU A 75 23.37 9.40 14.14
CA LEU A 75 23.70 9.77 15.51
C LEU A 75 24.42 8.63 16.24
N VAL A 76 23.96 7.39 16.08
CA VAL A 76 24.61 6.21 16.68
C VAL A 76 26.02 6.04 16.10
N TYR A 77 26.16 6.12 14.78
CA TYR A 77 27.46 5.97 14.12
C TYR A 77 28.45 7.05 14.55
N GLU A 78 28.05 8.32 14.52
CA GLU A 78 28.88 9.46 14.87
C GLU A 78 29.23 9.46 16.36
N SER A 79 28.27 9.18 17.25
CA SER A 79 28.52 9.09 18.69
C SER A 79 29.54 8.00 19.03
N ARG A 80 29.50 6.88 18.30
CA ARG A 80 30.50 5.80 18.44
C ARG A 80 31.88 6.26 17.98
N ALA A 81 31.96 6.84 16.78
CA ALA A 81 33.23 7.35 16.24
C ALA A 81 33.87 8.38 17.18
N ASN A 82 33.07 9.31 17.71
CA ASN A 82 33.53 10.31 18.68
C ASN A 82 34.04 9.69 19.99
N ALA A 83 33.42 8.61 20.48
CA ALA A 83 33.87 7.89 21.67
C ALA A 83 35.20 7.15 21.45
N ASP A 84 35.39 6.59 20.26
CA ASP A 84 36.62 5.89 19.88
C ASP A 84 37.78 6.88 19.67
N ASP A 85 37.53 8.01 18.99
CA ASP A 85 38.50 9.08 18.76
C ASP A 85 38.97 9.72 20.07
N CYS A 86 38.07 9.94 21.02
CA CYS A 86 38.44 10.48 22.34
C CYS A 86 39.37 9.56 23.13
N SER A 87 39.24 8.25 22.92
CA SER A 87 40.16 7.26 23.50
C SER A 87 41.53 7.33 22.83
N GLY A 88 41.60 7.66 21.54
CA GLY A 88 42.84 7.79 20.76
C GLY A 88 43.60 9.10 20.97
N GLN A 89 42.90 10.24 21.13
CA GLN A 89 43.52 11.58 21.21
C GLN A 89 43.98 11.98 22.62
N GLY A 90 43.90 11.09 23.61
CA GLY A 90 44.33 11.39 24.97
C GLY A 90 43.34 12.25 25.78
N LEU A 91 42.14 12.49 25.26
CA LEU A 91 41.03 13.21 25.92
C LEU A 91 40.31 12.34 26.96
N ARG A 92 41.09 11.66 27.83
CA ARG A 92 40.59 10.67 28.79
C ARG A 92 39.54 11.23 29.75
N ALA A 93 39.60 12.53 30.06
CA ALA A 93 38.66 13.20 30.94
C ALA A 93 37.21 13.17 30.39
N PHE A 94 37.04 13.15 29.07
CA PHE A 94 35.72 13.16 28.43
C PHE A 94 35.22 11.78 28.04
N LYS A 95 36.03 10.73 28.19
CA LYS A 95 35.67 9.37 27.78
C LYS A 95 34.31 8.92 28.34
N GLY A 96 34.04 9.22 29.61
CA GLY A 96 32.76 8.88 30.25
C GLY A 96 31.55 9.58 29.62
N LEU A 97 31.71 10.84 29.21
CA LEU A 97 30.65 11.61 28.56
C LEU A 97 30.35 11.05 27.16
N TYR A 98 31.39 10.77 26.36
CA TYR A 98 31.18 10.21 25.02
C TYR A 98 30.62 8.79 25.05
N SER A 99 31.01 7.95 26.01
CA SER A 99 30.37 6.65 26.19
C SER A 99 28.90 6.80 26.57
N GLN A 100 28.57 7.77 27.44
CA GLN A 100 27.19 8.05 27.80
C GLN A 100 26.37 8.52 26.60
N LEU A 101 26.90 9.42 25.76
CA LEU A 101 26.24 9.86 24.53
C LEU A 101 26.01 8.72 23.54
N ALA A 102 26.99 7.82 23.36
CA ALA A 102 26.83 6.64 22.52
C ALA A 102 25.75 5.68 23.06
N ASP A 103 25.70 5.48 24.38
CA ASP A 103 24.68 4.65 25.01
C ASP A 103 23.28 5.29 24.91
N GLU A 104 23.18 6.61 25.06
CA GLU A 104 21.94 7.38 24.87
C GLU A 104 21.45 7.28 23.42
N ALA A 105 22.34 7.39 22.43
CA ALA A 105 21.99 7.21 21.02
C ALA A 105 21.44 5.80 20.74
N ARG A 106 22.07 4.75 21.29
CA ARG A 106 21.58 3.36 21.18
C ARG A 106 20.20 3.19 21.84
N GLN A 107 19.98 3.79 23.01
CA GLN A 107 18.68 3.76 23.67
C GLN A 107 17.62 4.51 22.87
N GLY A 108 17.98 5.66 22.28
CA GLY A 108 17.12 6.41 21.36
C GLY A 108 16.67 5.56 20.17
N GLN A 109 17.59 4.81 19.56
CA GLN A 109 17.24 3.90 18.46
C GLN A 109 16.29 2.78 18.92
N ALA A 110 16.48 2.24 20.12
CA ALA A 110 15.57 1.22 20.66
C ALA A 110 14.15 1.78 20.88
N MET A 111 14.03 3.05 21.31
CA MET A 111 12.74 3.73 21.43
C MET A 111 12.08 3.96 20.05
N LEU A 112 12.86 4.33 19.04
CA LEU A 112 12.38 4.50 17.67
C LEU A 112 11.87 3.18 17.06
N GLU A 113 12.61 2.08 17.24
CA GLU A 113 12.15 0.75 16.79
C GLU A 113 10.86 0.32 17.51
N GLN A 114 10.72 0.65 18.79
CA GLN A 114 9.47 0.42 19.52
C GLN A 114 8.33 1.25 18.94
N GLU A 115 8.55 2.54 18.67
CA GLU A 115 7.54 3.40 18.08
C GLU A 115 7.15 2.97 16.66
N ARG A 116 8.11 2.54 15.84
CA ARG A 116 7.86 1.95 14.53
C ARG A 116 6.93 0.74 14.61
N ARG A 117 7.15 -0.15 15.60
CA ARG A 117 6.25 -1.30 15.86
C ARG A 117 4.87 -0.86 16.34
N ASN A 118 4.79 0.18 17.17
CA ASN A 118 3.51 0.76 17.59
C ASN A 118 2.73 1.29 16.38
N GLN A 119 3.40 2.02 15.47
CA GLN A 119 2.79 2.54 14.25
C GLN A 119 2.24 1.42 13.36
N ILE A 120 2.98 0.31 13.20
CA ILE A 120 2.48 -0.87 12.47
C ILE A 120 1.18 -1.39 13.07
N GLN A 121 1.11 -1.50 14.41
CA GLN A 121 -0.09 -1.96 15.10
C GLN A 121 -1.27 -1.01 14.88
N VAL A 122 -1.04 0.30 14.99
CA VAL A 122 -2.05 1.35 14.77
C VAL A 122 -2.58 1.28 13.34
N ILE A 123 -1.69 1.24 12.33
CA ILE A 123 -2.07 1.12 10.91
C ILE A 123 -2.92 -0.14 10.68
N CYS A 124 -2.49 -1.29 11.20
CA CYS A 124 -3.25 -2.54 11.06
C CYS A 124 -4.63 -2.44 11.70
N GLN A 125 -4.75 -1.82 12.88
CA GLN A 125 -6.04 -1.63 13.57
C GLN A 125 -6.96 -0.66 12.82
N GLU A 126 -6.43 0.46 12.32
CA GLU A 126 -7.19 1.43 11.51
C GLU A 126 -7.74 0.79 10.24
N ILE A 127 -6.91 0.05 9.51
CA ILE A 127 -7.34 -0.62 8.27
C ILE A 127 -8.39 -1.69 8.58
N ARG A 128 -8.20 -2.53 9.61
CA ARG A 128 -9.21 -3.51 10.04
C ARG A 128 -10.55 -2.83 10.37
N SER A 129 -10.51 -1.74 11.14
CA SER A 129 -11.70 -0.97 11.50
C SER A 129 -12.42 -0.42 10.27
N ASN A 130 -11.69 0.14 9.31
CA ASN A 130 -12.24 0.68 8.08
C ASN A 130 -12.88 -0.41 7.21
N VAL A 131 -12.23 -1.58 7.08
CA VAL A 131 -12.76 -2.71 6.31
C VAL A 131 -14.03 -3.27 6.94
N LEU A 132 -14.06 -3.46 8.27
CA LEU A 132 -15.24 -3.95 8.97
C LEU A 132 -16.43 -2.99 8.84
N LYS A 133 -16.18 -1.67 8.93
CA LYS A 133 -17.20 -0.64 8.69
C LYS A 133 -17.72 -0.66 7.25
N ALA A 134 -16.83 -0.84 6.27
CA ALA A 134 -17.20 -0.92 4.86
C ALA A 134 -18.07 -2.17 4.59
N ASN A 135 -17.66 -3.33 5.09
CA ASN A 135 -18.43 -4.58 4.96
C ASN A 135 -19.80 -4.50 5.66
N ALA A 136 -19.89 -3.86 6.83
CA ALA A 136 -21.16 -3.66 7.53
C ALA A 136 -22.10 -2.70 6.76
N SER A 137 -21.56 -1.66 6.11
CA SER A 137 -22.35 -0.68 5.36
C SER A 137 -22.81 -1.18 4.00
N GLY A 138 -22.05 -2.07 3.35
CA GLY A 138 -22.36 -2.62 2.04
C GLY A 138 -23.59 -3.53 1.98
N SER A 139 -24.10 -3.98 3.13
CA SER A 139 -25.23 -4.93 3.24
C SER A 139 -26.61 -4.33 2.97
N ALA A 140 -26.70 -3.03 2.65
CA ALA A 140 -27.96 -2.29 2.52
C ALA A 140 -28.34 -1.93 1.08
N SER A 141 -27.49 -2.22 0.08
CA SER A 141 -27.82 -1.94 -1.32
C SER A 141 -28.79 -3.01 -1.83
N ARG A 142 -29.81 -2.61 -2.58
CA ARG A 142 -30.74 -3.58 -3.15
C ARG A 142 -30.00 -4.34 -4.26
N PRO A 143 -30.07 -5.68 -4.30
CA PRO A 143 -29.46 -6.43 -5.38
C PRO A 143 -30.03 -5.94 -6.70
N PHE A 144 -29.15 -5.47 -7.59
CA PHE A 144 -29.52 -5.22 -8.97
C PHE A 144 -29.76 -6.58 -9.64
N GLY A 145 -31.00 -7.06 -9.58
CA GLY A 145 -31.36 -8.39 -10.06
C GLY A 145 -32.25 -8.31 -11.29
N LEU A 146 -31.82 -8.93 -12.39
CA LEU A 146 -32.78 -9.40 -13.38
C LEU A 146 -33.55 -10.59 -12.77
N PRO A 147 -34.79 -10.89 -13.18
CA PRO A 147 -35.58 -11.98 -12.60
C PRO A 147 -34.88 -13.36 -12.60
N TRP A 148 -33.86 -13.53 -13.45
CA TRP A 148 -33.08 -14.74 -13.61
C TRP A 148 -31.58 -14.57 -13.25
N LEU A 149 -31.14 -13.41 -12.77
CA LEU A 149 -29.77 -13.15 -12.33
C LEU A 149 -29.79 -12.32 -11.05
N ILE A 150 -29.32 -12.90 -9.96
CA ILE A 150 -29.16 -12.22 -8.67
C ILE A 150 -27.66 -12.07 -8.42
N THR A 151 -27.21 -10.83 -8.28
CA THR A 151 -25.86 -10.50 -7.82
C THR A 151 -25.95 -10.09 -6.35
N SER A 152 -25.15 -10.72 -5.49
CA SER A 152 -25.00 -10.26 -4.09
C SER A 152 -24.31 -8.91 -4.05
N ASP A 153 -24.35 -8.24 -2.89
CA ASP A 153 -23.49 -7.09 -2.67
C ASP A 153 -22.02 -7.52 -2.65
N PRO A 154 -21.11 -6.69 -3.20
CA PRO A 154 -19.69 -6.95 -3.15
C PRO A 154 -19.21 -6.83 -1.69
N ARG A 155 -18.43 -7.80 -1.23
CA ARG A 155 -17.82 -7.80 0.11
C ARG A 155 -16.30 -7.93 0.02
N ILE A 156 -15.60 -7.31 0.95
CA ILE A 156 -14.15 -7.47 1.12
C ILE A 156 -13.91 -8.81 1.80
N GLU A 157 -13.28 -9.74 1.08
CA GLU A 157 -12.93 -11.06 1.59
C GLU A 157 -11.53 -11.08 2.21
N GLN A 158 -10.57 -10.43 1.55
CA GLN A 158 -9.18 -10.44 1.99
C GLN A 158 -8.54 -9.06 1.83
N VAL A 159 -7.71 -8.70 2.81
CA VAL A 159 -6.89 -7.49 2.76
C VAL A 159 -5.49 -7.83 3.18
N ASP A 160 -4.55 -7.59 2.28
CA ASP A 160 -3.13 -7.77 2.51
C ASP A 160 -2.44 -6.41 2.56
N LEU A 161 -1.52 -6.27 3.51
CA LEU A 161 -0.61 -5.15 3.64
C LEU A 161 0.75 -5.56 3.09
N GLY A 162 1.45 -4.58 2.51
CA GLY A 162 2.69 -4.85 1.81
C GLY A 162 3.37 -3.58 1.33
N SER A 163 4.17 -3.75 0.29
CA SER A 163 4.82 -2.65 -0.41
C SER A 163 4.76 -2.86 -1.92
N ILE A 164 5.26 -1.89 -2.67
CA ILE A 164 5.40 -2.00 -4.13
C ILE A 164 6.84 -2.36 -4.49
N LYS A 165 6.98 -3.30 -5.42
CA LYS A 165 8.27 -3.73 -5.94
C LYS A 165 9.03 -2.54 -6.56
N ASN A 166 10.34 -2.47 -6.30
CA ASN A 166 11.27 -1.47 -6.85
C ASN A 166 10.91 -0.02 -6.50
N VAL A 167 10.26 0.22 -5.35
CA VAL A 167 10.06 1.57 -4.82
C VAL A 167 11.06 1.80 -3.69
N ALA A 168 11.92 2.80 -3.87
CA ALA A 168 12.91 3.21 -2.88
C ALA A 168 12.26 3.74 -1.59
N SER A 169 13.07 3.92 -0.55
CA SER A 169 12.72 4.72 0.62
C SER A 169 12.65 6.21 0.26
N SER A 170 11.98 6.98 1.10
CA SER A 170 11.87 8.43 0.95
C SER A 170 13.14 9.17 1.32
N VAL A 171 14.08 8.49 1.97
CA VAL A 171 15.26 9.10 2.58
C VAL A 171 16.46 9.00 1.66
N SER A 172 17.14 10.13 1.50
CA SER A 172 18.44 10.23 0.85
C SER A 172 19.55 9.80 1.78
N SER A 173 20.56 9.12 1.24
CA SER A 173 21.84 8.99 1.91
C SER A 173 22.43 10.38 2.13
N LEU A 174 22.70 10.74 3.37
CA LEU A 174 23.44 11.95 3.69
C LEU A 174 24.92 11.78 3.32
N ASP A 175 25.47 12.75 2.61
CA ASP A 175 26.88 12.78 2.19
C ASP A 175 27.81 13.25 3.34
N GLY A 176 27.29 13.48 4.56
CA GLY A 176 28.04 14.07 5.67
C GLY A 176 29.06 13.14 6.34
N LEU A 177 28.86 11.83 6.23
CA LEU A 177 29.69 10.79 6.85
C LEU A 177 30.27 9.88 5.77
N ASP A 178 31.39 10.29 5.16
CA ASP A 178 32.02 9.62 4.00
C ASP A 178 32.19 8.10 4.17
N ASP A 179 32.64 7.65 5.35
CA ASP A 179 32.88 6.23 5.62
C ASP A 179 31.58 5.42 5.71
N LEU A 180 30.53 6.02 6.29
CA LEU A 180 29.20 5.40 6.36
C LEU A 180 28.55 5.34 4.98
N ALA A 181 28.62 6.43 4.21
CA ALA A 181 28.09 6.50 2.86
C ALA A 181 28.78 5.48 1.92
N ARG A 182 30.10 5.32 2.02
CA ARG A 182 30.84 4.28 1.28
C ARG A 182 30.38 2.88 1.67
N SER A 183 30.24 2.61 2.97
CA SER A 183 29.70 1.34 3.46
C SER A 183 28.28 1.08 2.92
N ASP A 184 27.43 2.10 2.84
CA ASP A 184 26.06 1.96 2.36
C ASP A 184 25.99 1.66 0.87
N LEU A 185 26.90 2.22 0.08
CA LEU A 185 27.07 1.90 -1.34
C LEU A 185 27.61 0.47 -1.52
N ASP A 186 28.62 0.08 -0.74
CA ASP A 186 29.24 -1.26 -0.80
C ASP A 186 28.26 -2.38 -0.40
N ASN A 187 27.35 -2.10 0.54
CA ASN A 187 26.30 -3.03 0.97
C ASN A 187 25.04 -2.98 0.10
N HIS A 188 25.01 -2.15 -0.94
CA HIS A 188 23.85 -1.94 -1.82
C HIS A 188 22.59 -1.49 -1.06
N PHE A 189 22.74 -0.71 0.02
CA PHE A 189 21.61 -0.10 0.70
C PHE A 189 21.10 1.14 -0.02
N VAL A 190 21.97 1.82 -0.76
CA VAL A 190 21.67 3.07 -1.46
C VAL A 190 21.83 2.86 -2.95
N ASN A 191 20.86 3.36 -3.70
CA ASN A 191 20.96 3.41 -5.15
C ASN A 191 21.88 4.56 -5.58
N PRO A 192 22.98 4.30 -6.31
CA PRO A 192 23.97 5.32 -6.64
C PRO A 192 23.43 6.42 -7.57
N LEU A 193 22.36 6.17 -8.31
CA LEU A 193 21.78 7.15 -9.24
C LEU A 193 20.81 8.09 -8.54
N SER A 194 19.93 7.56 -7.68
CA SER A 194 18.95 8.38 -6.96
C SER A 194 19.47 8.93 -5.64
N LYS A 195 20.57 8.36 -5.12
CA LYS A 195 21.06 8.58 -3.75
C LYS A 195 20.03 8.27 -2.66
N LEU A 196 18.99 7.50 -2.97
CA LEU A 196 17.96 7.09 -2.02
C LEU A 196 18.28 5.69 -1.48
N PHE A 197 17.93 5.46 -0.23
CA PHE A 197 17.93 4.11 0.33
C PHE A 197 16.92 3.22 -0.41
N ASP A 198 17.24 1.95 -0.59
CA ASP A 198 16.29 0.97 -1.10
C ASP A 198 15.14 0.76 -0.11
N GLY A 199 13.98 0.36 -0.63
CA GLY A 199 12.78 0.15 0.20
C GLY A 199 12.76 -1.22 0.86
N ASN A 200 12.26 -1.27 2.10
CA ASN A 200 12.15 -2.48 2.93
C ASN A 200 13.48 -3.19 3.18
N ILE A 201 14.51 -2.40 3.48
CA ILE A 201 15.83 -2.89 3.86
C ILE A 201 16.08 -2.63 5.35
N ASP A 202 16.94 -3.46 5.93
CA ASP A 202 17.50 -3.22 7.26
C ASP A 202 18.96 -2.76 7.10
N ALA A 203 19.18 -1.45 7.11
CA ALA A 203 20.46 -0.81 6.83
C ALA A 203 21.37 -0.83 8.09
N ARG A 204 21.76 -2.02 8.53
CA ARG A 204 22.57 -2.19 9.74
C ARG A 204 23.92 -1.48 9.64
N LEU A 205 24.44 -1.04 10.79
CA LEU A 205 25.77 -0.44 10.87
C LEU A 205 26.87 -1.49 10.66
N PRO A 206 28.02 -1.11 10.06
CA PRO A 206 29.08 -2.06 9.67
C PRO A 206 29.90 -2.66 10.82
N THR A 207 29.76 -2.18 12.07
CA THR A 207 30.69 -2.47 13.17
C THR A 207 30.00 -2.93 14.47
N VAL A 208 30.42 -2.40 15.62
CA VAL A 208 30.05 -2.80 16.99
C VAL A 208 28.55 -2.68 17.25
N ASP A 209 27.88 -1.78 16.53
CA ASP A 209 26.45 -1.49 16.66
C ASP A 209 25.59 -2.21 15.59
N ARG A 210 26.12 -3.27 14.96
CA ARG A 210 25.40 -4.11 13.97
C ARG A 210 24.20 -4.86 14.57
N ASP A 211 24.10 -4.92 15.88
CA ASP A 211 22.97 -5.52 16.59
C ASP A 211 21.69 -4.68 16.50
N LEU A 212 21.80 -3.40 16.12
CA LEU A 212 20.68 -2.50 15.93
C LEU A 212 20.07 -2.66 14.53
N ASP A 213 18.73 -2.69 14.49
CA ASP A 213 17.95 -2.70 13.26
C ASP A 213 17.65 -1.26 12.81
N PHE A 214 17.82 -0.95 11.53
CA PHE A 214 17.47 0.33 10.90
C PHE A 214 16.61 0.04 9.66
N LYS A 215 15.31 -0.17 9.90
CA LYS A 215 14.36 -0.70 8.91
C LYS A 215 13.70 0.41 8.10
N PHE A 216 14.27 0.74 6.94
CA PHE A 216 13.70 1.71 6.02
C PHE A 216 12.54 1.11 5.23
N CYS A 217 11.41 1.81 5.22
CA CYS A 217 10.20 1.36 4.55
C CYS A 217 10.13 1.94 3.13
N SER A 218 9.64 1.14 2.19
CA SER A 218 9.44 1.58 0.81
C SER A 218 8.40 2.69 0.74
N LEU A 219 8.80 3.91 0.39
CA LEU A 219 7.91 5.07 0.30
C LEU A 219 8.47 6.05 -0.74
N PRO A 220 7.72 6.44 -1.78
CA PRO A 220 8.24 7.37 -2.78
C PRO A 220 8.72 8.68 -2.15
N ALA A 221 9.96 9.06 -2.46
CA ALA A 221 10.50 10.37 -2.10
C ALA A 221 9.73 11.51 -2.79
N CYS A 222 9.77 12.67 -2.17
CA CYS A 222 9.22 13.89 -2.74
C CYS A 222 10.08 14.38 -3.92
N VAL A 223 9.45 14.79 -5.02
CA VAL A 223 10.16 15.35 -6.18
C VAL A 223 9.77 16.80 -6.32
N GLN A 224 10.73 17.71 -6.16
CA GLN A 224 10.52 19.17 -6.25
C GLN A 224 9.39 19.66 -5.32
N GLY A 225 9.38 19.19 -4.06
CA GLY A 225 8.35 19.57 -3.09
C GLY A 225 6.97 18.93 -3.32
N THR A 226 6.80 18.12 -4.37
CA THR A 226 5.56 17.40 -4.65
C THR A 226 5.63 15.93 -4.23
N ALA A 227 4.80 15.56 -3.26
CA ALA A 227 4.61 14.18 -2.85
C ALA A 227 3.73 13.43 -3.86
N ALA A 228 4.10 12.18 -4.18
CA ALA A 228 3.28 11.36 -5.06
C ALA A 228 1.93 11.02 -4.38
N PRO A 229 0.77 11.18 -5.06
CA PRO A 229 -0.51 10.85 -4.45
C PRO A 229 -0.67 9.34 -4.29
N ALA A 230 -1.57 8.93 -3.38
CA ALA A 230 -2.04 7.56 -3.34
C ALA A 230 -2.70 7.22 -4.68
N ARG A 231 -2.42 6.02 -5.18
CA ARG A 231 -2.86 5.60 -6.52
C ARG A 231 -3.01 4.09 -6.59
N ASN A 232 -3.87 3.65 -7.49
CA ASN A 232 -3.95 2.25 -7.85
C ASN A 232 -2.69 1.81 -8.60
N VAL A 233 -2.31 0.57 -8.37
CA VAL A 233 -1.14 -0.07 -8.94
C VAL A 233 -1.50 -1.48 -9.38
N SER A 234 -0.67 -2.07 -10.23
CA SER A 234 -0.87 -3.46 -10.64
C SER A 234 -0.72 -4.38 -9.43
N ALA A 235 -1.66 -5.31 -9.26
CA ALA A 235 -1.56 -6.37 -8.25
C ALA A 235 -0.29 -7.23 -8.42
N GLN A 236 0.28 -7.29 -9.62
CA GLN A 236 1.55 -7.99 -9.87
C GLN A 236 2.78 -7.27 -9.30
N ALA A 237 2.68 -5.97 -9.06
CA ALA A 237 3.75 -5.17 -8.47
C ALA A 237 3.70 -5.18 -6.92
N PHE A 238 2.61 -5.70 -6.34
CA PHE A 238 2.41 -5.77 -4.90
C PHE A 238 3.24 -6.91 -4.29
N LEU A 239 3.92 -6.60 -3.19
CA LEU A 239 4.68 -7.54 -2.38
C LEU A 239 3.99 -7.64 -1.02
N GLY A 240 3.24 -8.72 -0.79
CA GLY A 240 2.53 -8.94 0.46
C GLY A 240 3.48 -9.26 1.62
N SER A 241 3.26 -8.63 2.76
CA SER A 241 4.01 -8.87 4.00
C SER A 241 3.12 -9.40 5.13
N ALA A 242 1.87 -8.96 5.20
CA ALA A 242 0.91 -9.45 6.20
C ALA A 242 -0.51 -9.48 5.64
N CYS A 243 -1.27 -10.52 5.97
CA CYS A 243 -2.70 -10.59 5.68
C CYS A 243 -3.46 -10.18 6.92
N ILE A 244 -4.25 -9.09 6.89
CA ILE A 244 -4.95 -8.54 8.06
C ILE A 244 -6.44 -8.90 8.15
N ILE A 245 -7.03 -9.29 7.02
CA ILE A 245 -8.39 -9.83 6.89
C ILE A 245 -8.30 -11.02 5.96
N ALA A 246 -8.82 -12.18 6.36
CA ALA A 246 -8.88 -13.39 5.53
C ALA A 246 -10.27 -14.03 5.66
N GLY A 247 -10.93 -14.33 4.54
CA GLY A 247 -12.29 -14.89 4.54
C GLY A 247 -13.32 -13.97 5.22
N GLY A 248 -13.09 -12.65 5.20
CA GLY A 248 -13.92 -11.65 5.87
C GLY A 248 -13.70 -11.52 7.38
N ALA A 249 -12.78 -12.29 7.97
CA ALA A 249 -12.46 -12.25 9.40
C ALA A 249 -11.10 -11.59 9.67
N PRO A 250 -10.93 -10.86 10.78
CA PRO A 250 -9.64 -10.28 11.14
C PRO A 250 -8.63 -11.35 11.55
N THR A 251 -7.38 -11.13 11.16
CA THR A 251 -6.23 -11.96 11.55
C THR A 251 -5.29 -11.15 12.44
N HIS A 252 -4.33 -11.82 13.08
CA HIS A 252 -3.34 -11.18 13.97
C HIS A 252 -1.93 -11.05 13.36
N THR A 253 -1.75 -11.31 12.06
CA THR A 253 -0.43 -11.15 11.44
C THR A 253 -0.05 -9.67 11.36
N LEU A 254 1.22 -9.37 11.63
CA LEU A 254 1.80 -8.02 11.55
C LEU A 254 3.01 -8.07 10.62
N PRO A 255 3.21 -7.03 9.78
CA PRO A 255 4.37 -6.95 8.91
C PRO A 255 5.63 -6.55 9.68
N ASP A 256 6.80 -6.95 9.17
CA ASP A 256 8.09 -6.57 9.76
C ASP A 256 8.46 -5.10 9.49
N PHE A 257 8.05 -4.58 8.33
CA PHE A 257 8.23 -3.18 7.90
C PHE A 257 6.90 -2.43 7.99
N VAL A 258 6.96 -1.10 8.11
CA VAL A 258 5.75 -0.27 7.97
C VAL A 258 5.24 -0.45 6.54
N PRO A 259 4.00 -0.92 6.34
CA PRO A 259 3.49 -1.15 4.99
C PRO A 259 3.36 0.18 4.25
N SER A 260 3.42 0.14 2.92
CA SER A 260 3.20 1.28 2.04
C SER A 260 2.18 1.01 0.95
N ALA A 261 1.65 -0.20 0.90
CA ALA A 261 0.63 -0.61 -0.04
C ALA A 261 -0.39 -1.56 0.58
N VAL A 262 -1.55 -1.62 -0.05
CA VAL A 262 -2.66 -2.52 0.30
C VAL A 262 -3.10 -3.27 -0.96
N LEU A 263 -3.39 -4.55 -0.83
CA LEU A 263 -4.12 -5.35 -1.80
C LEU A 263 -5.46 -5.75 -1.19
N VAL A 264 -6.55 -5.42 -1.86
CA VAL A 264 -7.91 -5.76 -1.45
C VAL A 264 -8.50 -6.77 -2.43
N THR A 265 -9.03 -7.85 -1.87
CA THR A 265 -9.77 -8.87 -2.62
C THR A 265 -11.25 -8.73 -2.31
N TYR A 266 -12.03 -8.41 -3.35
CA TYR A 266 -13.48 -8.34 -3.30
C TYR A 266 -14.08 -9.60 -3.88
N THR A 267 -15.13 -10.12 -3.24
CA THR A 267 -15.94 -11.20 -3.77
C THR A 267 -17.34 -10.72 -4.09
N LEU A 268 -17.84 -11.11 -5.25
CA LEU A 268 -19.21 -10.92 -5.70
C LEU A 268 -19.81 -12.30 -6.00
N ASP A 269 -20.84 -12.69 -5.25
CA ASP A 269 -21.53 -13.96 -5.49
C ASP A 269 -22.63 -13.74 -6.54
N THR A 270 -22.60 -14.52 -7.61
CA THR A 270 -23.61 -14.46 -8.69
C THR A 270 -24.41 -15.75 -8.76
N GLN A 271 -25.73 -15.63 -8.85
CA GLN A 271 -26.67 -16.74 -8.97
C GLN A 271 -27.53 -16.60 -10.22
N PHE A 272 -27.49 -17.61 -11.09
CA PHE A 272 -28.33 -17.70 -12.29
C PHE A 272 -29.56 -18.55 -12.02
N GLY A 273 -30.74 -17.94 -11.97
CA GLY A 273 -32.01 -18.62 -11.71
C GLY A 273 -32.29 -18.83 -10.22
N ARG A 274 -33.58 -18.84 -9.87
CA ARG A 274 -34.09 -18.82 -8.48
C ARG A 274 -33.74 -20.07 -7.66
N ASP A 275 -33.50 -21.20 -8.34
CA ASP A 275 -33.25 -22.51 -7.73
C ASP A 275 -31.85 -23.09 -8.07
N SER A 276 -30.96 -22.29 -8.67
CA SER A 276 -29.61 -22.75 -8.99
C SER A 276 -28.76 -22.85 -7.73
N LYS A 277 -28.31 -24.08 -7.42
CA LYS A 277 -27.25 -24.32 -6.43
C LYS A 277 -25.87 -23.87 -6.89
N ASN A 278 -25.72 -23.48 -8.16
CA ASN A 278 -24.44 -23.07 -8.73
C ASN A 278 -24.24 -21.57 -8.50
N GLN A 279 -23.68 -21.24 -7.34
CA GLN A 279 -23.12 -19.92 -7.06
C GLN A 279 -21.75 -19.81 -7.74
N THR A 280 -21.56 -18.76 -8.53
CA THR A 280 -20.23 -18.44 -9.06
C THR A 280 -19.73 -17.20 -8.32
N ALA A 281 -18.70 -17.38 -7.50
CA ALA A 281 -18.00 -16.29 -6.85
C ALA A 281 -17.02 -15.66 -7.85
N LEU A 282 -17.17 -14.36 -8.07
CA LEU A 282 -16.25 -13.56 -8.85
C LEU A 282 -15.33 -12.80 -7.89
N SER A 283 -14.03 -13.07 -7.99
CA SER A 283 -13.01 -12.36 -7.22
C SER A 283 -12.45 -11.20 -8.03
N LEU A 284 -12.39 -10.02 -7.42
CA LEU A 284 -11.75 -8.83 -7.95
C LEU A 284 -10.58 -8.46 -7.06
N LEU A 285 -9.47 -8.08 -7.67
CA LEU A 285 -8.25 -7.69 -6.98
C LEU A 285 -7.98 -6.21 -7.28
N SER A 286 -7.73 -5.43 -6.25
CA SER A 286 -7.31 -4.05 -6.39
C SER A 286 -6.15 -3.77 -5.45
N ALA A 287 -5.06 -3.24 -6.00
CA ALA A 287 -3.89 -2.85 -5.22
C ALA A 287 -3.72 -1.33 -5.28
N ALA A 288 -3.36 -0.72 -4.16
CA ALA A 288 -3.07 0.70 -4.06
C ALA A 288 -1.83 0.95 -3.22
N THR A 289 -1.11 2.02 -3.55
CA THR A 289 0.04 2.52 -2.80
C THR A 289 -0.32 3.78 -2.04
N ALA A 290 0.29 3.96 -0.87
CA ALA A 290 0.16 5.16 -0.05
C ALA A 290 0.74 6.39 -0.75
N HIS A 291 0.39 7.56 -0.22
CA HIS A 291 1.02 8.82 -0.59
C HIS A 291 2.52 8.77 -0.25
N GLY A 292 3.35 9.36 -1.11
CA GLY A 292 4.78 9.52 -0.85
C GLY A 292 5.05 10.40 0.37
N ALA A 293 6.32 10.48 0.75
CA ALA A 293 6.75 11.37 1.82
C ALA A 293 6.50 12.83 1.43
N THR A 294 6.11 13.65 2.40
CA THR A 294 6.05 15.10 2.24
C THR A 294 7.37 15.70 2.68
N VAL A 295 7.76 16.85 2.12
CA VAL A 295 8.89 17.58 2.69
C VAL A 295 8.43 18.04 4.06
N GLY A 296 9.02 17.49 5.12
CA GLY A 296 8.86 18.04 6.46
C GLY A 296 9.13 19.54 6.35
N SER A 297 8.23 20.36 6.89
CA SER A 297 8.39 21.81 6.95
C SER A 297 9.55 22.19 7.88
N GLY A 298 10.77 21.76 7.56
CA GLY A 298 12.01 22.31 8.06
C GLY A 298 12.17 23.66 7.38
N GLY A 299 11.69 24.69 8.07
CA GLY A 299 11.67 26.09 7.68
C GLY A 299 12.38 26.42 6.37
N GLU A 300 11.60 26.54 5.29
CA GLU A 300 11.88 27.62 4.36
C GLU A 300 11.81 28.90 5.21
N LEU A 301 12.99 29.40 5.61
CA LEU A 301 13.19 30.83 5.74
C LEU A 301 12.79 31.38 4.37
N VAL A 302 11.52 31.73 4.24
CA VAL A 302 11.07 32.70 3.27
C VAL A 302 11.89 33.93 3.60
N ASP A 303 12.96 34.14 2.84
CA ASP A 303 13.57 35.45 2.69
C ASP A 303 12.46 36.34 2.12
N ASP A 304 11.67 36.92 3.04
CA ASP A 304 10.83 38.08 2.76
C ASP A 304 11.78 39.18 2.31
N ASP A 305 12.09 39.20 1.01
CA ASP A 305 12.81 40.29 0.37
C ASP A 305 11.94 41.55 0.47
N PRO A 306 12.29 42.53 1.32
CA PRO A 306 11.47 43.74 1.48
C PRO A 306 11.65 44.71 0.31
N SER A 307 12.34 44.31 -0.77
CA SER A 307 12.57 45.18 -1.93
C SER A 307 11.44 45.20 -2.96
N SER A 308 10.39 44.40 -2.81
CA SER A 308 9.25 44.40 -3.76
C SER A 308 8.13 45.42 -3.45
N GLN A 309 8.32 46.31 -2.48
CA GLN A 309 7.43 47.46 -2.27
C GLN A 309 8.19 48.78 -2.43
N ARG A 310 8.54 49.13 -3.68
CA ARG A 310 8.72 50.51 -4.12
C ARG A 310 8.27 50.69 -5.56
#